data_AF-A0ABD3QAK3-F1
#
_entry.id   AF-A0ABD3QAK3-F1
#
_cell.length_a   1.000
_cell.length_b   1.000
_cell.length_c   1.000
_cell.angle_alpha   90.00
_cell.angle_beta   90.00
_cell.angle_gamma   90.00
#
_symmetry.space_group_name_H-M   'P 1'
#
loop_
_entity.id
_entity.type
_entity.pdbx_description
1 polymer ?
#
loop_
_entity_poly.entity_id
_entity_poly.type
_entity_poly.pdbx_seq_one_letter_code
_entity_poly.pdbx_strand_id
1 'polypeptide(L)'
;MVSDRAFLFLFHRSDGILLLHTTRKKSKGPHYQVPGGHVEDEDFDSAGKPKLMYQKWSLNNAGEDDTLLPYKICATRELYEETGIDLRNSMDRLKPVQLRSPKANELQCEYKHRIFFSAQLTDQDLDHVHAGKSSKTGLTQAMNKIPPNIMLKLSEEHQGFMFERNLSKAAESLTLHSGGKVSTALRMAVENGQLSSFITQPLNDEESPEGENRETPIQCNKVIKRELDMSPCKETVPHDCHRTFYLYLPQIVCLDGKSSNETVDEIGTLPVTFVVHCYGCNSESVMTSFLPYANTHKSIIVAPEGIQRSFNALDCCGYALSSKIDDVGFFSEILVTLEKEFSYVRSSFSYAVGWSNGGFMVMNAGHLFKAISPISGYIVDFDGLKANATVGKGIFFHHSLDDPFVRSTGCCNDPDTPACCCGIFAERCVSIQDVMKNFATEVNNCNIGEGHSKSDVRLEESFVDTQRGITCFTSSSRSCVANNTICLYEHSGHFNIPSFGVAFPMVEQVMDFFARDACEINSGLWNNQRKECVCRRESGYGGTYCFDRVGYAGPTNEKSTMQLSDVEVVVSSWWRPIYKAAILIIVVAVLCVFRLRMDRRKLKDEDEISSESGEKVELVDSTTRRGL
;
A
#
# COMPACT_ATOMS: atom_id res chain seq x y z
N MET A 1 -12.48 43.70 -21.77
CA MET A 1 -11.38 42.81 -22.20
C MET A 1 -11.50 41.51 -21.43
N VAL A 2 -11.32 40.36 -22.06
CA VAL A 2 -11.32 39.08 -21.33
C VAL A 2 -9.99 39.01 -20.57
N SER A 3 -10.06 38.87 -19.24
CA SER A 3 -8.87 38.69 -18.40
C SER A 3 -8.43 37.24 -18.49
N ASP A 4 -7.16 37.03 -18.83
CA ASP A 4 -6.55 35.72 -18.85
C ASP A 4 -6.40 35.16 -17.43
N ARG A 5 -6.34 33.83 -17.34
CA ARG A 5 -6.12 33.09 -16.10
C ARG A 5 -5.03 32.06 -16.30
N ALA A 6 -4.30 31.74 -15.24
CA ALA A 6 -3.33 30.66 -15.24
C ALA A 6 -3.71 29.60 -14.19
N PHE A 7 -3.69 28.32 -14.57
CA PHE A 7 -4.02 27.20 -13.70
C PHE A 7 -2.91 26.15 -13.70
N LEU A 8 -2.81 25.43 -12.57
CA LEU A 8 -1.75 24.45 -12.36
C LEU A 8 -2.32 23.06 -12.03
N PHE A 9 -1.98 22.07 -12.84
CA PHE A 9 -2.18 20.66 -12.53
C PHE A 9 -0.96 20.15 -11.74
N LEU A 10 -1.09 20.12 -10.43
CA LEU A 10 -0.04 19.65 -9.52
C LEU A 10 -0.21 18.18 -9.20
N PHE A 11 0.83 17.39 -9.44
CA PHE A 11 0.82 15.95 -9.19
C PHE A 11 1.79 15.59 -8.09
N HIS A 12 1.32 14.92 -7.05
CA HIS A 12 2.20 14.22 -6.12
C HIS A 12 2.36 12.75 -6.55
N ARG A 13 3.58 12.22 -6.51
CA ARG A 13 3.92 10.92 -7.13
C ARG A 13 3.09 9.78 -6.55
N SER A 14 2.90 9.76 -5.23
CA SER A 14 2.12 8.75 -4.54
C SER A 14 0.66 9.09 -4.42
N ASP A 15 0.26 10.37 -4.43
CA ASP A 15 -1.08 10.74 -3.98
C ASP A 15 -2.01 11.17 -5.12
N GLY A 16 -1.47 11.57 -6.28
CA GLY A 16 -2.24 11.96 -7.46
C GLY A 16 -2.30 13.48 -7.66
N ILE A 17 -3.33 13.97 -8.36
CA ILE A 17 -3.50 15.41 -8.61
C ILE A 17 -4.09 16.13 -7.38
N LEU A 18 -3.52 17.28 -7.01
CA LEU A 18 -4.04 18.13 -5.93
C LEU A 18 -5.34 18.82 -6.34
N LEU A 19 -6.38 18.65 -5.52
CA LEU A 19 -7.69 19.29 -5.66
C LEU A 19 -8.02 20.08 -4.40
N LEU A 20 -8.43 21.34 -4.57
CA LEU A 20 -8.82 22.22 -3.47
C LEU A 20 -10.34 22.28 -3.34
N HIS A 21 -10.87 22.01 -2.15
CA HIS A 21 -12.30 22.02 -1.87
C HIS A 21 -12.75 23.42 -1.45
N THR A 22 -13.76 23.97 -2.14
CA THR A 22 -14.35 25.28 -1.83
C THR A 22 -15.85 25.20 -1.63
N THR A 23 -16.35 25.92 -0.62
CA THR A 23 -17.77 25.99 -0.23
C THR A 23 -18.30 27.42 -0.17
N ARG A 24 -17.43 28.43 -0.33
CA ARG A 24 -17.74 29.84 -0.05
C ARG A 24 -18.14 30.69 -1.26
N LYS A 25 -18.06 30.16 -2.48
CA LYS A 25 -18.44 30.91 -3.70
C LYS A 25 -19.98 30.95 -3.82
N LYS A 26 -20.61 32.04 -3.38
CA LYS A 26 -22.08 32.24 -3.26
C LYS A 26 -22.94 31.78 -4.45
N SER A 27 -22.40 31.76 -5.67
CA SER A 27 -23.10 31.34 -6.89
C SER A 27 -22.92 29.87 -7.28
N LYS A 28 -22.15 29.09 -6.51
CA LYS A 28 -21.82 27.68 -6.78
C LYS A 28 -21.84 26.89 -5.48
N GLY A 29 -22.46 25.71 -5.48
CA GLY A 29 -22.37 24.80 -4.33
C GLY A 29 -20.92 24.35 -4.05
N PRO A 30 -20.72 23.52 -3.00
CA PRO A 30 -19.43 22.89 -2.72
C PRO A 30 -18.83 22.23 -3.96
N HIS A 31 -17.59 22.54 -4.30
CA HIS A 31 -16.91 21.99 -5.47
C HIS A 31 -15.40 21.98 -5.33
N TYR A 32 -14.72 21.28 -6.25
CA TYR A 32 -13.26 21.22 -6.30
C TYR A 32 -12.70 22.19 -7.34
N GLN A 33 -11.50 22.67 -7.08
CA GLN A 33 -10.70 23.56 -7.92
C GLN A 33 -9.26 23.00 -8.00
N VAL A 34 -8.51 23.46 -9.00
CA VAL A 34 -7.04 23.32 -9.03
C VAL A 34 -6.45 24.69 -8.74
N PRO A 35 -5.21 24.78 -8.23
CA PRO A 35 -4.62 26.08 -7.93
C PRO A 35 -4.53 26.98 -9.15
N GLY A 36 -4.77 28.28 -8.95
CA GLY A 36 -4.61 29.28 -10.00
C GLY A 36 -5.76 30.29 -10.09
N GLY A 37 -5.48 31.40 -10.77
CA GLY A 37 -6.33 32.59 -10.68
C GLY A 37 -6.18 33.54 -11.85
N HIS A 38 -6.45 34.82 -11.58
CA HIS A 38 -6.38 35.89 -12.57
C HIS A 38 -4.94 36.35 -12.76
N VAL A 39 -4.55 36.58 -14.01
CA VAL A 39 -3.26 37.20 -14.32
C VAL A 39 -3.41 38.71 -14.17
N GLU A 40 -2.61 39.28 -13.28
CA GLU A 40 -2.65 40.69 -12.88
C GLU A 40 -1.53 41.49 -13.57
N ASP A 41 -1.59 42.82 -13.48
CA ASP A 41 -0.60 43.70 -14.13
C ASP A 41 0.78 43.53 -13.48
N GLU A 42 0.79 43.25 -12.17
CA GLU A 42 1.95 42.96 -11.35
C GLU A 42 2.70 41.69 -11.79
N ASP A 43 2.00 40.69 -12.34
CA ASP A 43 2.61 39.46 -12.87
C ASP A 43 3.41 39.75 -14.15
N PHE A 44 2.91 40.69 -14.97
CA PHE A 44 3.57 41.19 -16.18
C PHE A 44 4.77 42.06 -15.83
N ASP A 45 4.61 42.96 -14.86
CA ASP A 45 5.69 43.80 -14.36
C ASP A 45 6.83 42.96 -13.75
N SER A 46 6.49 41.91 -13.01
CA SER A 46 7.45 40.95 -12.43
C SER A 46 8.22 40.16 -13.49
N ALA A 47 7.61 39.92 -14.65
CA ALA A 47 8.29 39.34 -15.81
C ALA A 47 9.14 40.36 -16.59
N GLY A 48 9.08 41.64 -16.24
CA GLY A 48 9.70 42.74 -17.00
C GLY A 48 9.05 42.98 -18.36
N LYS A 49 7.76 42.67 -18.52
CA LYS A 49 7.02 42.74 -19.80
C LYS A 49 5.76 43.60 -19.65
N PRO A 50 5.63 44.75 -20.35
CA PRO A 50 4.39 45.54 -20.29
C PRO A 50 3.21 44.80 -20.93
N LYS A 51 2.06 44.73 -20.24
CA LYS A 51 0.83 44.06 -20.71
C LYS A 51 0.36 44.51 -22.12
N LEU A 52 0.59 45.78 -22.47
CA LEU A 52 0.25 46.33 -23.80
C LEU A 52 1.01 45.65 -24.95
N MET A 53 2.20 45.10 -24.68
CA MET A 53 3.04 44.46 -25.69
C MET A 53 2.58 43.03 -26.04
N TYR A 54 1.73 42.44 -25.19
CA TYR A 54 1.34 41.04 -25.27
C TYR A 54 0.04 40.80 -26.06
N GLN A 55 -0.79 41.83 -26.25
CA GLN A 55 -2.06 41.71 -27.00
C GLN A 55 -1.89 41.49 -28.51
N LYS A 56 -0.65 41.51 -29.05
CA LYS A 56 -0.42 41.40 -30.49
C LYS A 56 0.95 40.88 -30.90
N TRP A 57 1.72 40.29 -29.99
CA TRP A 57 2.99 39.70 -30.39
C TRP A 57 2.74 38.33 -31.01
N SER A 58 2.85 38.28 -32.34
CA SER A 58 2.91 37.06 -33.12
C SER A 58 3.99 36.14 -32.52
N LEU A 59 3.61 34.88 -32.31
CA LEU A 59 4.36 33.74 -31.81
C LEU A 59 5.65 33.39 -32.59
N ASN A 60 6.16 34.32 -33.40
CA ASN A 60 7.13 34.03 -34.43
C ASN A 60 8.59 34.32 -34.06
N ASN A 61 8.90 34.92 -32.90
CA ASN A 61 10.30 35.31 -32.60
C ASN A 61 10.74 35.31 -31.11
N ALA A 62 9.91 34.84 -30.18
CA ALA A 62 10.33 34.64 -28.79
C ALA A 62 10.21 33.17 -28.45
N GLY A 63 11.23 32.59 -27.83
CA GLY A 63 11.16 31.21 -27.33
C GLY A 63 9.93 31.06 -26.42
N GLU A 64 9.29 29.89 -26.48
CA GLU A 64 8.06 29.55 -25.74
C GLU A 64 8.15 29.83 -24.21
N ASP A 65 9.37 29.92 -23.67
CA ASP A 65 9.62 30.18 -22.26
C ASP A 65 9.54 31.66 -21.85
N ASP A 66 9.95 32.61 -22.71
CA ASP A 66 9.94 34.06 -22.42
C ASP A 66 8.53 34.66 -22.57
N THR A 67 7.70 34.02 -23.38
CA THR A 67 6.29 34.37 -23.54
C THR A 67 5.50 33.92 -22.31
N LEU A 68 5.65 32.69 -21.83
CA LEU A 68 4.79 32.15 -20.78
C LEU A 68 5.13 32.62 -19.35
N LEU A 69 6.20 33.40 -19.16
CA LEU A 69 6.70 33.80 -17.85
C LEU A 69 5.68 34.53 -16.95
N PRO A 70 4.92 35.56 -17.40
CA PRO A 70 3.89 36.21 -16.56
C PRO A 70 2.84 35.21 -16.05
N TYR A 71 2.49 34.22 -16.88
CA TYR A 71 1.51 33.20 -16.52
C TYR A 71 2.08 32.17 -15.52
N LYS A 72 3.37 31.85 -15.59
CA LYS A 72 4.07 31.03 -14.57
C LYS A 72 4.16 31.76 -13.23
N ILE A 73 4.44 33.06 -13.26
CA ILE A 73 4.47 33.92 -12.07
C ILE A 73 3.09 33.92 -11.40
N CYS A 74 2.03 34.20 -12.17
CA CYS A 74 0.65 34.12 -11.68
C CYS A 74 0.33 32.73 -11.08
N ALA A 75 0.58 31.64 -11.80
CA ALA A 75 0.26 30.29 -11.34
C ALA A 75 0.99 29.90 -10.04
N THR A 76 2.26 30.31 -9.87
CA THR A 76 3.02 30.03 -8.64
C THR A 76 2.68 30.97 -7.49
N ARG A 77 2.30 32.23 -7.77
CA ARG A 77 1.75 33.16 -6.78
C ARG A 77 0.45 32.63 -6.18
N GLU A 78 -0.51 32.29 -7.04
CA GLU A 78 -1.81 31.75 -6.64
C GLU A 78 -1.65 30.43 -5.87
N LEU A 79 -0.77 29.54 -6.32
CA LEU A 79 -0.45 28.31 -5.59
C LEU A 79 -0.01 28.59 -4.14
N TYR A 80 0.92 29.53 -3.96
CA TYR A 80 1.44 29.88 -2.66
C TYR A 80 0.36 30.52 -1.78
N GLU A 81 -0.44 31.43 -2.35
CA GLU A 81 -1.53 32.11 -1.65
C GLU A 81 -2.64 31.14 -1.22
N GLU A 82 -3.01 30.18 -2.07
CA GLU A 82 -4.09 29.23 -1.82
C GLU A 82 -3.69 28.04 -0.93
N THR A 83 -2.43 27.61 -0.97
CA THR A 83 -1.99 26.33 -0.36
C THR A 83 -0.76 26.41 0.54
N GLY A 84 0.03 27.47 0.43
CA GLY A 84 1.34 27.61 1.07
C GLY A 84 2.49 26.86 0.40
N ILE A 85 2.24 26.11 -0.69
CA ILE A 85 3.30 25.46 -1.47
C ILE A 85 4.05 26.53 -2.28
N ASP A 86 5.37 26.60 -2.12
CA ASP A 86 6.19 27.65 -2.75
C ASP A 86 7.04 27.12 -3.91
N LEU A 87 6.58 27.34 -5.13
CA LEU A 87 7.32 27.04 -6.36
C LEU A 87 7.85 28.30 -7.08
N ARG A 88 7.77 29.48 -6.45
CA ARG A 88 8.13 30.76 -7.10
C ARG A 88 9.61 30.82 -7.48
N ASN A 89 10.48 30.10 -6.77
CA ASN A 89 11.90 29.97 -7.08
C ASN A 89 12.24 28.75 -7.97
N SER A 90 11.23 28.00 -8.43
CA SER A 90 11.39 26.78 -9.24
C SER A 90 10.40 26.72 -10.40
N MET A 91 10.16 27.87 -11.02
CA MET A 91 9.20 28.02 -12.14
C MET A 91 9.60 27.24 -13.40
N ASP A 92 10.86 26.81 -13.51
CA ASP A 92 11.35 25.93 -14.58
C ASP A 92 10.67 24.54 -14.57
N ARG A 93 10.14 24.14 -13.40
CA ARG A 93 9.37 22.90 -13.22
C ARG A 93 7.96 22.97 -13.80
N LEU A 94 7.43 24.17 -14.04
CA LEU A 94 6.11 24.35 -14.66
C LEU A 94 6.22 24.11 -16.17
N LYS A 95 5.66 22.99 -16.61
CA LYS A 95 5.60 22.62 -18.03
C LYS A 95 4.25 23.03 -18.64
N PRO A 96 4.22 23.78 -19.75
CA PRO A 96 2.98 24.10 -20.44
C PRO A 96 2.27 22.81 -20.87
N VAL A 97 0.97 22.70 -20.61
CA VAL A 97 0.19 21.49 -20.92
C VAL A 97 -0.32 21.57 -22.35
N GLN A 98 0.08 20.69 -23.27
CA GLN A 98 -0.39 20.79 -24.67
C GLN A 98 -1.86 20.31 -24.83
N LEU A 99 -2.78 21.25 -25.02
CA LEU A 99 -4.21 20.96 -25.15
C LEU A 99 -4.64 20.70 -26.60
N ARG A 100 -3.84 21.09 -27.58
CA ARG A 100 -4.16 20.97 -29.02
C ARG A 100 -2.89 20.88 -29.85
N SER A 101 -3.02 20.34 -31.07
CA SER A 101 -1.92 20.27 -32.04
C SER A 101 -1.39 21.67 -32.39
N PRO A 102 -0.08 21.79 -32.73
CA PRO A 102 0.53 23.07 -33.07
C PRO A 102 -0.19 23.76 -34.23
N LYS A 103 -0.63 25.01 -34.00
CA LYS A 103 -1.12 25.91 -35.06
C LYS A 103 -0.36 27.22 -34.98
N ALA A 104 -0.06 27.81 -36.13
CA ALA A 104 0.56 29.12 -36.19
C ALA A 104 -0.34 30.15 -35.48
N ASN A 105 0.25 30.91 -34.54
CA ASN A 105 -0.40 31.97 -33.76
C ASN A 105 -1.39 31.53 -32.65
N GLU A 106 -1.36 30.29 -32.17
CA GLU A 106 -2.11 29.87 -30.97
C GLU A 106 -1.20 29.26 -29.89
N LEU A 107 -1.45 29.61 -28.62
CA LEU A 107 -0.79 28.95 -27.48
C LEU A 107 -1.37 27.55 -27.28
N GLN A 108 -0.54 26.51 -27.34
CA GLN A 108 -1.02 25.12 -27.21
C GLN A 108 -1.54 24.81 -25.82
N CYS A 109 -1.05 25.54 -24.81
CA CYS A 109 -1.47 25.43 -23.41
C CYS A 109 -2.66 26.31 -23.03
N GLU A 110 -3.31 26.93 -24.01
CA GLU A 110 -4.42 27.84 -23.81
C GLU A 110 -5.77 27.19 -24.17
N TYR A 111 -6.77 27.36 -23.31
CA TYR A 111 -8.17 27.05 -23.64
C TYR A 111 -9.15 28.08 -23.08
N LYS A 112 -9.73 28.88 -23.99
CA LYS A 112 -10.70 29.95 -23.71
C LYS A 112 -10.19 30.98 -22.69
N HIS A 113 -9.03 31.60 -22.92
CA HIS A 113 -8.32 32.55 -22.05
C HIS A 113 -7.81 31.96 -20.73
N ARG A 114 -7.48 30.66 -20.73
CA ARG A 114 -6.89 29.96 -19.58
C ARG A 114 -5.62 29.27 -20.03
N ILE A 115 -4.50 29.64 -19.44
CA ILE A 115 -3.21 28.99 -19.63
C ILE A 115 -3.06 27.88 -18.59
N PHE A 116 -2.64 26.69 -19.01
CA PHE A 116 -2.49 25.52 -18.15
C PHE A 116 -1.05 25.06 -18.08
N PHE A 117 -0.57 24.88 -16.87
CA PHE A 117 0.73 24.28 -16.58
C PHE A 117 0.55 22.99 -15.79
N SER A 118 1.56 22.12 -15.85
CA SER A 118 1.69 20.96 -14.98
C SER A 118 3.01 21.02 -14.25
N ALA A 119 3.05 20.50 -13.03
CA ALA A 119 4.30 20.29 -12.30
C ALA A 119 4.20 19.08 -11.36
N GLN A 120 5.32 18.39 -11.20
CA GLN A 120 5.49 17.33 -10.21
C GLN A 120 5.80 17.97 -8.85
N LEU A 121 5.06 17.62 -7.81
CA LEU A 121 5.42 17.86 -6.41
C LEU A 121 6.30 16.72 -5.90
N THR A 122 7.29 17.10 -5.10
CA THR A 122 8.15 16.23 -4.30
C THR A 122 7.78 16.39 -2.82
N ASP A 123 8.18 15.44 -1.98
CA ASP A 123 7.97 15.53 -0.53
C ASP A 123 8.61 16.81 0.06
N GLN A 124 9.74 17.27 -0.49
CA GLN A 124 10.42 18.50 -0.05
C GLN A 124 9.59 19.76 -0.28
N ASP A 125 8.77 19.80 -1.34
CA ASP A 125 7.87 20.93 -1.60
C ASP A 125 6.74 21.02 -0.55
N LEU A 126 6.54 19.94 0.20
CA LEU A 126 5.53 19.78 1.25
C LEU A 126 6.14 19.87 2.66
N ASP A 127 7.45 19.71 2.80
CA ASP A 127 8.19 19.70 4.08
C ASP A 127 8.18 21.05 4.82
N HIS A 128 8.13 22.18 4.10
CA HIS A 128 8.05 23.51 4.73
C HIS A 128 6.70 23.78 5.41
N VAL A 129 5.71 22.89 5.20
CA VAL A 129 4.42 22.89 5.91
C VAL A 129 4.48 22.04 7.20
N HIS A 130 5.63 21.42 7.50
CA HIS A 130 5.96 20.75 8.76
C HIS A 130 6.87 21.60 9.67
N ALA A 131 6.43 22.80 10.07
CA ALA A 131 7.11 23.52 11.15
C ALA A 131 6.77 22.91 12.52
N GLY A 132 7.79 22.38 13.20
CA GLY A 132 7.65 21.57 14.41
C GLY A 132 6.95 22.23 15.59
N LYS A 133 6.20 21.40 16.35
CA LYS A 133 5.82 21.47 17.78
C LYS A 133 5.40 22.81 18.43
N SER A 134 5.24 23.91 17.69
CA SER A 134 4.71 25.17 18.23
C SER A 134 3.68 25.75 17.26
N SER A 135 2.41 25.66 17.66
CA SER A 135 1.19 26.15 16.97
C SER A 135 0.68 25.35 15.76
N LYS A 136 -0.06 24.26 16.02
CA LYS A 136 -0.93 23.53 15.05
C LYS A 136 -2.17 24.35 14.60
N THR A 137 -2.11 25.68 14.64
CA THR A 137 -3.25 26.55 14.31
C THR A 137 -3.18 26.96 12.85
N GLY A 138 -4.13 26.49 12.03
CA GLY A 138 -4.28 26.94 10.64
C GLY A 138 -3.74 26.02 9.54
N LEU A 139 -3.27 24.81 9.88
CA LEU A 139 -2.99 23.76 8.90
C LEU A 139 -4.20 22.84 8.73
N THR A 140 -4.50 22.47 7.49
CA THR A 140 -5.60 21.58 7.12
C THR A 140 -5.05 20.21 6.74
N GLN A 141 -5.72 19.13 7.12
CA GLN A 141 -5.40 17.77 6.68
C GLN A 141 -6.17 17.43 5.39
N ALA A 142 -5.60 16.56 4.55
CA ALA A 142 -6.26 16.09 3.35
C ALA A 142 -7.61 15.39 3.66
N MET A 143 -8.59 15.56 2.78
CA MET A 143 -9.96 15.01 2.90
C MET A 143 -10.09 13.60 2.31
N ASN A 144 -8.98 12.97 1.92
CA ASN A 144 -8.97 11.59 1.44
C ASN A 144 -9.48 10.62 2.51
N LYS A 145 -10.13 9.52 2.11
CA LYS A 145 -10.59 8.46 3.03
C LYS A 145 -9.46 7.92 3.92
N ILE A 146 -8.26 7.83 3.34
CA ILE A 146 -7.00 7.61 4.04
C ILE A 146 -6.17 8.87 3.73
N PRO A 147 -6.07 9.83 4.67
CA PRO A 147 -5.35 11.06 4.41
C PRO A 147 -3.85 10.79 4.33
N PRO A 148 -3.14 11.23 3.27
CA PRO A 148 -1.69 11.23 3.29
C PRO A 148 -1.19 12.07 4.48
N ASN A 149 0.04 11.80 4.94
CA ASN A 149 0.68 12.56 6.00
C ASN A 149 1.18 13.93 5.48
N ILE A 150 0.30 14.66 4.80
CA ILE A 150 0.51 15.98 4.19
C ILE A 150 -0.53 16.91 4.81
N MET A 151 -0.08 18.07 5.26
CA MET A 151 -0.96 19.15 5.71
C MET A 151 -0.66 20.40 4.91
N LEU A 152 -1.68 21.18 4.56
CA LEU A 152 -1.54 22.42 3.77
C LEU A 152 -2.09 23.62 4.54
N LYS A 153 -1.48 24.78 4.34
CA LYS A 153 -2.00 26.05 4.87
C LYS A 153 -2.93 26.65 3.82
N LEU A 154 -4.22 26.35 3.94
CA LEU A 154 -5.21 26.81 2.97
C LEU A 154 -5.57 28.29 3.19
N SER A 155 -5.79 29.02 2.09
CA SER A 155 -6.39 30.35 2.15
C SER A 155 -7.85 30.28 2.64
N GLU A 156 -8.43 31.45 2.94
CA GLU A 156 -9.84 31.52 3.34
C GLU A 156 -10.83 31.09 2.24
N GLU A 157 -10.39 30.97 0.99
CA GLU A 157 -11.22 30.50 -0.13
C GLU A 157 -11.51 29.00 -0.07
N HIS A 158 -10.61 28.23 0.54
CA HIS A 158 -10.67 26.77 0.58
C HIS A 158 -10.88 26.25 2.00
N GLN A 159 -11.65 25.17 2.13
CA GLN A 159 -12.00 24.56 3.43
C GLN A 159 -11.42 23.15 3.58
N GLY A 160 -10.73 22.69 2.55
CA GLY A 160 -10.04 21.42 2.53
C GLY A 160 -9.34 21.20 1.19
N PHE A 161 -8.60 20.11 1.11
CA PHE A 161 -7.97 19.66 -0.12
C PHE A 161 -7.94 18.13 -0.13
N MET A 162 -7.72 17.54 -1.28
CA MET A 162 -7.43 16.12 -1.41
C MET A 162 -6.51 15.87 -2.58
N PHE A 163 -5.95 14.68 -2.65
CA PHE A 163 -5.34 14.19 -3.87
C PHE A 163 -6.22 13.14 -4.56
N GLU A 164 -6.31 13.18 -5.88
CA GLU A 164 -7.07 12.20 -6.67
C GLU A 164 -6.16 11.51 -7.69
N ARG A 165 -6.06 10.18 -7.62
CA ARG A 165 -5.20 9.41 -8.53
C ARG A 165 -5.86 9.19 -9.89
N ASN A 166 -7.19 9.13 -9.93
CA ASN A 166 -7.92 8.90 -11.16
C ASN A 166 -8.23 10.23 -11.86
N LEU A 167 -7.55 10.52 -12.95
CA LEU A 167 -7.71 11.81 -13.65
C LEU A 167 -9.10 12.00 -14.26
N SER A 168 -9.83 10.92 -14.57
CA SER A 168 -11.23 11.01 -14.99
C SER A 168 -12.12 11.52 -13.85
N LYS A 169 -11.94 10.98 -12.63
CA LYS A 169 -12.64 11.45 -11.42
C LYS A 169 -12.22 12.86 -11.04
N ALA A 170 -10.94 13.20 -11.19
CA ALA A 170 -10.46 14.56 -10.98
C ALA A 170 -11.14 15.54 -11.97
N ALA A 171 -11.22 15.18 -13.25
CA ALA A 171 -11.92 15.98 -14.25
C ALA A 171 -13.42 16.14 -13.93
N GLU A 172 -14.10 15.09 -13.46
CA GLU A 172 -15.50 15.15 -13.01
C GLU A 172 -15.68 16.12 -11.82
N SER A 173 -14.75 16.08 -10.88
CA SER A 173 -14.74 16.94 -9.69
C SER A 173 -14.54 18.43 -10.02
N LEU A 174 -13.90 18.72 -11.16
CA LEU A 174 -13.58 20.07 -11.64
C LEU A 174 -14.64 20.68 -12.58
N THR A 175 -15.80 20.03 -12.77
CA THR A 175 -16.86 20.48 -13.69
C THR A 175 -17.42 21.86 -13.36
N LEU A 176 -17.38 22.28 -12.09
CA LEU A 176 -17.84 23.63 -11.67
C LEU A 176 -16.72 24.68 -11.69
N HIS A 177 -15.45 24.25 -11.81
CA HIS A 177 -14.29 25.13 -11.78
C HIS A 177 -14.11 25.89 -13.11
N SER A 178 -14.02 27.23 -13.05
CA SER A 178 -13.96 28.13 -14.21
C SER A 178 -15.09 27.93 -15.25
N GLY A 179 -16.23 27.40 -14.80
CA GLY A 179 -17.38 27.08 -15.65
C GLY A 179 -17.11 25.88 -16.57
N GLY A 180 -16.53 24.81 -16.02
CA GLY A 180 -16.23 23.55 -16.72
C GLY A 180 -14.95 23.54 -17.55
N LYS A 181 -14.36 24.71 -17.81
CA LYS A 181 -13.20 24.83 -18.70
C LYS A 181 -11.95 24.13 -18.19
N VAL A 182 -11.76 24.09 -16.86
CA VAL A 182 -10.64 23.36 -16.24
C VAL A 182 -10.84 21.85 -16.37
N SER A 183 -12.08 21.36 -16.15
CA SER A 183 -12.44 19.96 -16.43
C SER A 183 -12.19 19.58 -17.88
N THR A 184 -12.62 20.42 -18.84
CA THR A 184 -12.36 20.19 -20.27
C THR A 184 -10.87 20.19 -20.59
N ALA A 185 -10.11 21.16 -20.09
CA ALA A 185 -8.67 21.21 -20.31
C ALA A 185 -7.93 20.00 -19.74
N LEU A 186 -8.34 19.52 -18.55
CA LEU A 186 -7.76 18.29 -17.98
C LEU A 186 -8.08 17.07 -18.86
N ARG A 187 -9.30 16.96 -19.39
CA ARG A 187 -9.66 15.88 -20.35
C ARG A 187 -8.83 15.97 -21.64
N MET A 188 -8.71 17.16 -22.23
CA MET A 188 -7.88 17.38 -23.42
C MET A 188 -6.42 17.00 -23.16
N ALA A 189 -5.88 17.35 -21.99
CA ALA A 189 -4.51 17.01 -21.61
C ALA A 189 -4.29 15.51 -21.41
N VAL A 190 -5.29 14.79 -20.86
CA VAL A 190 -5.29 13.32 -20.74
C VAL A 190 -5.37 12.67 -22.12
N GLU A 191 -6.30 13.11 -22.96
CA GLU A 191 -6.52 12.58 -24.32
C GLU A 191 -5.29 12.77 -25.22
N ASN A 192 -4.57 13.89 -25.05
CA ASN A 192 -3.34 14.17 -25.79
C ASN A 192 -2.08 13.52 -25.19
N GLY A 193 -2.22 12.68 -24.15
CA GLY A 193 -1.09 12.01 -23.51
C GLY A 193 -0.10 12.95 -22.80
N GLN A 194 -0.41 14.24 -22.63
CA GLN A 194 0.49 15.23 -22.02
C GLN A 194 0.68 15.04 -20.54
N LEU A 195 -0.25 14.34 -19.91
CA LEU A 195 -0.19 14.01 -18.50
C LEU A 195 0.24 12.56 -18.28
N SER A 196 0.64 11.82 -19.33
CA SER A 196 1.06 10.42 -19.26
C SER A 196 2.19 10.17 -18.25
N SER A 197 3.13 11.11 -18.11
CA SER A 197 4.19 11.05 -17.10
C SER A 197 3.68 11.14 -15.65
N PHE A 198 2.45 11.64 -15.46
CA PHE A 198 1.78 11.81 -14.16
C PHE A 198 0.62 10.82 -13.96
N ILE A 199 0.01 10.37 -15.06
CA ILE A 199 -0.95 9.27 -15.14
C ILE A 199 -0.15 8.00 -14.96
N THR A 200 0.08 7.60 -13.72
CA THR A 200 0.40 6.20 -13.42
C THR A 200 -0.86 5.35 -13.67
N GLN A 201 -1.14 5.10 -14.95
CA GLN A 201 -1.62 3.79 -15.37
C GLN A 201 -0.38 2.91 -15.66
N PRO A 202 -0.50 1.58 -15.56
CA PRO A 202 0.56 0.68 -15.99
C PRO A 202 0.76 0.81 -17.51
N LEU A 203 1.98 1.19 -17.85
CA LEU A 203 2.69 1.23 -19.13
C LEU A 203 2.21 0.19 -20.17
N ASN A 204 2.00 0.67 -21.41
CA ASN A 204 2.20 -0.06 -22.68
C ASN A 204 3.06 0.82 -23.61
N ASP A 205 3.73 0.14 -24.53
CA ASP A 205 5.00 0.44 -25.20
C ASP A 205 4.98 1.50 -26.31
N GLU A 206 6.19 1.97 -26.65
CA GLU A 206 6.82 1.96 -28.00
C GLU A 206 8.20 2.65 -27.84
N GLU A 207 9.32 2.27 -28.43
CA GLU A 207 9.66 1.44 -29.59
C GLU A 207 11.11 0.96 -29.39
N SER A 208 11.45 -0.21 -29.91
CA SER A 208 12.80 -0.80 -29.90
C SER A 208 13.86 0.08 -30.60
N PRO A 209 15.10 0.07 -30.08
CA PRO A 209 16.23 -0.23 -30.96
C PRO A 209 17.06 -1.38 -30.43
N GLU A 210 17.56 -2.14 -31.39
CA GLU A 210 18.37 -3.34 -31.27
C GLU A 210 19.60 -3.14 -30.36
N GLY A 211 19.85 -4.15 -29.53
CA GLY A 211 21.19 -4.58 -29.11
C GLY A 211 21.98 -3.65 -28.18
N GLU A 212 21.84 -3.83 -26.86
CA GLU A 212 22.96 -4.00 -25.92
C GLU A 212 22.43 -4.21 -24.48
N ASN A 213 22.92 -5.25 -23.81
CA ASN A 213 22.65 -5.54 -22.40
C ASN A 213 23.00 -4.34 -21.50
N ARG A 214 21.99 -3.59 -21.06
CA ARG A 214 22.08 -2.73 -19.88
C ARG A 214 21.07 -3.23 -18.86
N GLU A 215 21.56 -3.82 -17.78
CA GLU A 215 20.76 -4.16 -16.60
C GLU A 215 20.03 -2.91 -16.11
N THR A 216 18.69 -2.95 -16.18
CA THR A 216 17.85 -1.89 -15.62
C THR A 216 17.98 -1.92 -14.10
N PRO A 217 18.07 -0.75 -13.42
CA PRO A 217 18.20 -0.73 -11.96
C PRO A 217 17.00 -1.43 -11.28
N ILE A 218 17.29 -2.33 -10.34
CA ILE A 218 16.28 -3.03 -9.53
C ILE A 218 15.39 -1.98 -8.83
N GLN A 219 14.08 -2.06 -9.04
CA GLN A 219 13.09 -1.14 -8.42
C GLN A 219 12.47 -1.78 -7.17
N CYS A 220 13.01 -1.50 -5.99
CA CYS A 220 12.38 -1.94 -4.73
C CYS A 220 11.29 -0.99 -4.25
N ASN A 221 10.51 -1.48 -3.27
CA ASN A 221 9.42 -0.74 -2.62
C ASN A 221 8.36 -0.21 -3.58
N LYS A 222 8.28 -0.80 -4.77
CA LYS A 222 7.36 -0.42 -5.82
C LYS A 222 6.77 -1.67 -6.43
N VAL A 223 5.48 -1.59 -6.74
CA VAL A 223 4.80 -2.61 -7.53
C VAL A 223 5.23 -2.49 -8.99
N ILE A 224 5.73 -3.58 -9.55
CA ILE A 224 6.16 -3.71 -10.94
C ILE A 224 5.16 -4.61 -11.65
N LYS A 225 4.47 -4.09 -12.67
CA LYS A 225 3.67 -4.93 -13.57
C LYS A 225 4.61 -5.70 -14.48
N ARG A 226 4.39 -7.00 -14.63
CA ARG A 226 5.15 -7.92 -15.48
C ARG A 226 4.19 -8.70 -16.35
N GLU A 227 4.62 -9.00 -17.56
CA GLU A 227 3.86 -9.76 -18.54
C GLU A 227 4.66 -11.00 -18.95
N LEU A 228 3.94 -12.08 -19.23
CA LEU A 228 4.49 -13.37 -19.64
C LEU A 228 3.61 -13.92 -20.76
N ASP A 229 4.26 -14.38 -21.83
CA ASP A 229 3.59 -15.16 -22.86
C ASP A 229 3.80 -16.65 -22.59
N MET A 230 2.70 -17.37 -22.36
CA MET A 230 2.72 -18.82 -22.13
C MET A 230 3.12 -19.54 -23.42
N SER A 231 4.30 -20.18 -23.43
CA SER A 231 4.84 -20.88 -24.60
C SER A 231 5.23 -22.35 -24.28
N PRO A 232 4.67 -23.35 -24.98
CA PRO A 232 3.65 -23.22 -26.01
C PRO A 232 2.30 -22.77 -25.42
N CYS A 233 1.55 -21.97 -26.18
CA CYS A 233 0.22 -21.51 -25.82
C CYS A 233 -0.76 -22.69 -25.84
N LYS A 234 -1.25 -23.10 -24.66
CA LYS A 234 -2.21 -24.21 -24.50
C LYS A 234 -3.66 -23.76 -24.49
N GLU A 235 -3.90 -22.46 -24.45
CA GLU A 235 -5.24 -21.90 -24.27
C GLU A 235 -6.07 -21.95 -25.56
N THR A 236 -7.38 -22.14 -25.40
CA THR A 236 -8.29 -22.16 -26.55
C THR A 236 -8.40 -20.82 -27.25
N VAL A 237 -8.22 -19.72 -26.51
CA VAL A 237 -8.19 -18.35 -27.03
C VAL A 237 -6.74 -17.86 -26.95
N PRO A 238 -6.06 -17.58 -28.08
CA PRO A 238 -4.64 -17.24 -28.07
C PRO A 238 -4.26 -16.02 -27.23
N HIS A 239 -5.16 -15.04 -27.10
CA HIS A 239 -4.94 -13.87 -26.25
C HIS A 239 -4.83 -14.24 -24.75
N ASP A 240 -5.46 -15.33 -24.31
CA ASP A 240 -5.40 -15.75 -22.91
C ASP A 240 -4.02 -16.31 -22.52
N CYS A 241 -3.14 -16.56 -23.50
CA CYS A 241 -1.75 -16.93 -23.26
C CYS A 241 -0.87 -15.75 -22.85
N HIS A 242 -1.32 -14.52 -23.08
CA HIS A 242 -0.66 -13.33 -22.56
C HIS A 242 -1.14 -13.06 -21.14
N ARG A 243 -0.25 -13.23 -20.17
CA ARG A 243 -0.57 -13.21 -18.74
C ARG A 243 0.14 -12.06 -18.05
N THR A 244 -0.51 -11.47 -17.04
CA THR A 244 0.05 -10.38 -16.25
C THR A 244 0.20 -10.80 -14.79
N PHE A 245 1.31 -10.44 -14.16
CA PHE A 245 1.47 -10.49 -12.71
C PHE A 245 2.12 -9.23 -12.18
N TYR A 246 1.96 -8.98 -10.90
CA TYR A 246 2.59 -7.86 -10.22
C TYR A 246 3.67 -8.38 -9.27
N LEU A 247 4.83 -7.74 -9.30
CA LEU A 247 5.99 -8.08 -8.48
C LEU A 247 6.30 -6.92 -7.54
N TYR A 248 6.59 -7.24 -6.28
CA TYR A 248 7.13 -6.29 -5.31
C TYR A 248 8.40 -6.85 -4.68
N LEU A 249 9.49 -6.11 -4.84
CA LEU A 249 10.78 -6.46 -4.26
C LEU A 249 10.97 -5.69 -2.93
N PRO A 250 11.25 -6.39 -1.81
CA PRO A 250 11.47 -5.75 -0.52
C PRO A 250 12.78 -4.97 -0.53
N GLN A 251 12.84 -3.90 0.26
CA GLN A 251 13.98 -2.97 0.30
C GLN A 251 15.33 -3.65 0.49
N ILE A 252 15.38 -4.77 1.21
CA ILE A 252 16.62 -5.51 1.49
C ILE A 252 17.40 -5.88 0.22
N VAL A 253 16.72 -6.16 -0.90
CA VAL A 253 17.41 -6.49 -2.17
C VAL A 253 17.91 -5.28 -2.95
N CYS A 254 17.58 -4.06 -2.50
CA CYS A 254 18.09 -2.80 -3.04
C CYS A 254 19.04 -2.06 -2.08
N LEU A 255 19.38 -2.65 -0.94
CA LEU A 255 20.38 -2.09 -0.04
C LEU A 255 21.79 -2.40 -0.56
N ASP A 256 22.27 -1.55 -1.48
CA ASP A 256 23.63 -0.98 -1.53
C ASP A 256 24.00 -0.62 -2.98
N GLY A 257 24.48 0.61 -3.18
CA GLY A 257 25.25 1.01 -4.35
C GLY A 257 26.64 0.34 -4.40
N LYS A 258 26.76 -0.92 -3.98
CA LYS A 258 27.95 -1.75 -4.12
C LYS A 258 27.70 -2.78 -5.20
N SER A 259 28.66 -2.91 -6.10
CA SER A 259 28.59 -3.80 -7.25
C SER A 259 28.41 -5.26 -6.83
N SER A 260 27.19 -5.76 -7.05
CA SER A 260 26.86 -6.97 -7.82
C SER A 260 27.54 -8.32 -7.58
N ASN A 261 28.27 -8.60 -6.48
CA ASN A 261 28.55 -10.00 -6.10
C ASN A 261 28.70 -10.26 -4.59
N GLU A 262 29.15 -9.30 -3.77
CA GLU A 262 29.40 -9.55 -2.33
C GLU A 262 28.14 -9.43 -1.44
N THR A 263 27.11 -8.69 -1.85
CA THR A 263 25.88 -8.46 -1.05
C THR A 263 24.83 -9.56 -1.21
N VAL A 264 24.83 -10.28 -2.33
CA VAL A 264 23.92 -11.41 -2.59
C VAL A 264 24.24 -12.57 -1.64
N ASP A 265 25.52 -12.79 -1.34
CA ASP A 265 25.97 -13.84 -0.42
C ASP A 265 25.54 -13.58 1.04
N GLU A 266 25.34 -12.32 1.44
CA GLU A 266 24.85 -11.98 2.80
C GLU A 266 23.32 -12.03 2.91
N ILE A 267 22.58 -11.57 1.88
CA ILE A 267 21.11 -11.61 1.89
C ILE A 267 20.62 -13.06 1.80
N GLY A 268 21.25 -13.85 0.92
CA GLY A 268 20.83 -15.21 0.63
C GLY A 268 19.47 -15.28 -0.09
N THR A 269 18.93 -16.49 -0.18
CA THR A 269 17.63 -16.74 -0.78
C THR A 269 16.51 -16.15 0.09
N LEU A 270 15.49 -15.55 -0.53
CA LEU A 270 14.33 -14.96 0.12
C LEU A 270 13.03 -15.74 -0.20
N PRO A 271 12.05 -15.74 0.72
CA PRO A 271 10.73 -16.34 0.45
C PRO A 271 9.97 -15.52 -0.60
N VAL A 272 9.28 -16.24 -1.49
CA VAL A 272 8.36 -15.65 -2.49
C VAL A 272 6.93 -15.95 -2.08
N THR A 273 6.14 -14.92 -1.78
CA THR A 273 4.74 -15.05 -1.36
C THR A 273 3.81 -14.65 -2.50
N PHE A 274 3.03 -15.60 -2.99
CA PHE A 274 1.95 -15.39 -3.93
C PHE A 274 0.71 -14.87 -3.20
N VAL A 275 0.09 -13.82 -3.72
CA VAL A 275 -1.16 -13.24 -3.20
C VAL A 275 -2.21 -13.29 -4.29
N VAL A 276 -3.16 -14.21 -4.16
CA VAL A 276 -4.10 -14.58 -5.22
C VAL A 276 -5.50 -14.01 -4.93
N HIS A 277 -6.04 -13.25 -5.88
CA HIS A 277 -7.29 -12.50 -5.68
C HIS A 277 -8.56 -13.36 -5.85
N CYS A 278 -9.69 -12.81 -5.40
CA CYS A 278 -11.02 -13.41 -5.53
C CYS A 278 -11.62 -13.30 -6.94
N TYR A 279 -12.73 -14.01 -7.15
CA TYR A 279 -13.52 -13.89 -8.37
C TYR A 279 -14.16 -12.50 -8.48
N GLY A 280 -14.04 -11.86 -9.66
CA GLY A 280 -14.54 -10.51 -9.93
C GLY A 280 -13.65 -9.38 -9.39
N CYS A 281 -12.59 -9.73 -8.68
CA CYS A 281 -11.60 -8.83 -8.08
C CYS A 281 -10.37 -8.66 -8.99
N ASN A 282 -9.33 -7.97 -8.51
CA ASN A 282 -8.05 -7.85 -9.22
C ASN A 282 -6.88 -8.02 -8.24
N SER A 283 -5.67 -8.15 -8.75
CA SER A 283 -4.46 -8.35 -7.95
C SER A 283 -4.26 -7.27 -6.88
N GLU A 284 -4.50 -6.01 -7.24
CA GLU A 284 -4.35 -4.86 -6.34
C GLU A 284 -5.24 -4.97 -5.09
N SER A 285 -6.47 -5.46 -5.25
CA SER A 285 -7.46 -5.52 -4.18
C SER A 285 -7.06 -6.38 -2.97
N VAL A 286 -6.21 -7.39 -3.18
CA VAL A 286 -5.72 -8.28 -2.12
C VAL A 286 -4.26 -7.95 -1.80
N MET A 287 -3.41 -7.79 -2.82
CA MET A 287 -1.97 -7.52 -2.67
C MET A 287 -1.67 -6.33 -1.76
N THR A 288 -2.43 -5.24 -1.88
CA THR A 288 -2.22 -4.02 -1.08
C THR A 288 -2.28 -4.25 0.42
N SER A 289 -2.99 -5.27 0.88
CA SER A 289 -3.06 -5.64 2.30
C SER A 289 -1.74 -6.27 2.79
N PHE A 290 -1.04 -6.99 1.91
CA PHE A 290 0.19 -7.72 2.22
C PHE A 290 1.47 -6.88 2.03
N LEU A 291 1.45 -5.86 1.16
CA LEU A 291 2.61 -5.00 0.89
C LEU A 291 3.26 -4.38 2.15
N PRO A 292 2.52 -3.89 3.16
CA PRO A 292 3.12 -3.36 4.39
C PRO A 292 4.02 -4.37 5.13
N TYR A 293 3.79 -5.66 4.92
CA TYR A 293 4.51 -6.75 5.59
C TYR A 293 5.67 -7.31 4.76
N ALA A 294 5.78 -6.95 3.47
CA ALA A 294 6.84 -7.45 2.60
C ALA A 294 8.24 -7.09 3.12
N ASN A 295 8.42 -5.85 3.58
CA ASN A 295 9.71 -5.40 4.13
C ASN A 295 10.01 -6.00 5.50
N THR A 296 9.03 -6.05 6.40
CA THR A 296 9.21 -6.58 7.76
C THR A 296 9.52 -8.07 7.74
N HIS A 297 8.94 -8.82 6.79
CA HIS A 297 9.18 -10.25 6.61
C HIS A 297 10.21 -10.54 5.51
N LYS A 298 10.85 -9.52 4.92
CA LYS A 298 11.89 -9.69 3.89
C LYS A 298 11.45 -10.66 2.78
N SER A 299 10.18 -10.56 2.38
CA SER A 299 9.53 -11.45 1.42
C SER A 299 9.27 -10.72 0.11
N ILE A 300 9.53 -11.41 -1.00
CA ILE A 300 9.10 -10.98 -2.33
C ILE A 300 7.60 -11.25 -2.43
N ILE A 301 6.82 -10.30 -2.95
CA ILE A 301 5.39 -10.48 -3.17
C ILE A 301 5.14 -10.61 -4.67
N VAL A 302 4.37 -11.63 -5.04
CA VAL A 302 3.89 -11.88 -6.40
C VAL A 302 2.37 -11.88 -6.36
N ALA A 303 1.71 -11.08 -7.19
CA ALA A 303 0.26 -11.09 -7.31
C ALA A 303 -0.13 -11.37 -8.77
N PRO A 304 -0.45 -12.62 -9.10
CA PRO A 304 -0.92 -12.99 -10.44
C PRO A 304 -2.29 -12.38 -10.74
N GLU A 305 -2.50 -11.89 -11.96
CA GLU A 305 -3.81 -11.43 -12.43
C GLU A 305 -4.55 -12.56 -13.16
N GLY A 306 -5.75 -12.87 -12.69
CA GLY A 306 -6.62 -13.90 -13.27
C GLY A 306 -7.29 -13.40 -14.55
N ILE A 307 -7.39 -14.28 -15.55
CA ILE A 307 -8.07 -13.94 -16.81
C ILE A 307 -9.56 -13.71 -16.53
N GLN A 308 -10.07 -12.58 -17.02
CA GLN A 308 -11.41 -12.10 -16.73
C GLN A 308 -11.74 -12.11 -15.23
N ARG A 309 -10.75 -11.76 -14.38
CA ARG A 309 -10.90 -11.71 -12.93
C ARG A 309 -11.31 -13.04 -12.30
N SER A 310 -10.81 -14.14 -12.86
CA SER A 310 -11.07 -15.50 -12.40
C SER A 310 -9.84 -16.38 -12.57
N PHE A 311 -9.76 -17.42 -11.75
CA PHE A 311 -8.80 -18.51 -11.87
C PHE A 311 -9.53 -19.85 -12.02
N ASN A 312 -8.94 -20.74 -12.81
CA ASN A 312 -9.33 -22.13 -12.94
C ASN A 312 -8.93 -22.91 -11.68
N ALA A 313 -9.79 -22.85 -10.67
CA ALA A 313 -9.52 -23.36 -9.33
C ALA A 313 -10.32 -24.63 -9.02
N LEU A 314 -10.53 -25.49 -10.02
CA LEU A 314 -11.32 -26.74 -9.98
C LEU A 314 -12.79 -26.54 -9.62
N ASP A 315 -13.10 -26.35 -8.34
CA ASP A 315 -14.45 -26.26 -7.80
C ASP A 315 -15.04 -24.83 -7.92
N CYS A 316 -14.23 -23.87 -8.34
CA CYS A 316 -14.61 -22.48 -8.59
C CYS A 316 -13.79 -21.95 -9.77
N CYS A 317 -14.26 -21.06 -10.63
CA CYS A 317 -15.60 -20.61 -11.02
C CYS A 317 -15.32 -19.58 -12.14
N GLY A 318 -16.35 -19.16 -12.88
CA GLY A 318 -16.20 -18.12 -13.90
C GLY A 318 -15.44 -18.58 -15.16
N TYR A 319 -14.96 -17.59 -15.93
CA TYR A 319 -14.40 -17.81 -17.27
C TYR A 319 -13.19 -18.74 -17.27
N ALA A 320 -12.26 -18.54 -16.33
CA ALA A 320 -11.03 -19.31 -16.31
C ALA A 320 -11.30 -20.81 -16.11
N LEU A 321 -12.25 -21.17 -15.24
CA LEU A 321 -12.70 -22.55 -15.08
C LEU A 321 -13.38 -23.08 -16.35
N SER A 322 -14.35 -22.34 -16.91
CA SER A 322 -15.11 -22.80 -18.08
C SER A 322 -14.23 -23.01 -19.32
N SER A 323 -13.22 -22.16 -19.47
CA SER A 323 -12.29 -22.16 -20.60
C SER A 323 -11.04 -22.99 -20.34
N LYS A 324 -10.93 -23.59 -19.14
CA LYS A 324 -9.83 -24.45 -18.71
C LYS A 324 -8.46 -23.78 -18.77
N ILE A 325 -8.40 -22.52 -18.34
CA ILE A 325 -7.16 -21.73 -18.33
C ILE A 325 -6.09 -22.43 -17.46
N ASP A 326 -4.84 -22.50 -17.94
CA ASP A 326 -3.71 -23.15 -17.26
C ASP A 326 -3.10 -22.22 -16.19
N ASP A 327 -3.87 -21.89 -15.16
CA ASP A 327 -3.43 -21.01 -14.07
C ASP A 327 -2.33 -21.63 -13.19
N VAL A 328 -2.33 -22.95 -13.05
CA VAL A 328 -1.23 -23.67 -12.38
C VAL A 328 0.07 -23.52 -13.17
N GLY A 329 0.02 -23.73 -14.50
CA GLY A 329 1.15 -23.51 -15.39
C GLY A 329 1.64 -22.06 -15.36
N PHE A 330 0.72 -21.10 -15.30
CA PHE A 330 1.07 -19.68 -15.15
C PHE A 330 1.85 -19.39 -13.86
N PHE A 331 1.39 -19.92 -12.71
CA PHE A 331 2.10 -19.71 -11.45
C PHE A 331 3.49 -20.35 -11.46
N SER A 332 3.60 -21.54 -12.07
CA SER A 332 4.88 -22.22 -12.29
C SER A 332 5.83 -21.39 -13.16
N GLU A 333 5.33 -20.80 -14.25
CA GLU A 333 6.17 -19.99 -15.16
C GLU A 333 6.66 -18.71 -14.50
N ILE A 334 5.85 -18.08 -13.64
CA ILE A 334 6.31 -16.94 -12.83
C ILE A 334 7.49 -17.35 -11.94
N LEU A 335 7.37 -18.47 -11.21
CA LEU A 335 8.45 -18.95 -10.34
C LEU A 335 9.73 -19.24 -11.13
N VAL A 336 9.62 -19.93 -12.26
CA VAL A 336 10.75 -20.24 -13.15
C VAL A 336 11.39 -18.96 -13.69
N THR A 337 10.58 -17.97 -14.09
CA THR A 337 11.07 -16.69 -14.59
C THR A 337 11.84 -15.93 -13.51
N LEU A 338 11.26 -15.80 -12.32
CA LEU A 338 11.88 -15.07 -11.21
C LEU A 338 13.15 -15.75 -10.70
N GLU A 339 13.19 -17.09 -10.66
CA GLU A 339 14.39 -17.85 -10.27
C GLU A 339 15.54 -17.68 -11.28
N LYS A 340 15.24 -17.53 -12.57
CA LYS A 340 16.25 -17.22 -13.60
C LYS A 340 16.74 -15.77 -13.51
N GLU A 341 15.84 -14.84 -13.18
CA GLU A 341 16.15 -13.41 -13.16
C GLU A 341 16.87 -12.97 -11.88
N PHE A 342 16.52 -13.56 -10.73
CA PHE A 342 17.01 -13.13 -9.43
C PHE A 342 17.75 -14.25 -8.71
N SER A 343 19.04 -14.02 -8.44
CA SER A 343 19.91 -14.98 -7.75
C SER A 343 19.42 -15.37 -6.35
N TYR A 344 18.68 -14.49 -5.68
CA TYR A 344 18.07 -14.64 -4.36
C TYR A 344 16.66 -15.26 -4.38
N VAL A 345 16.19 -15.77 -5.53
CA VAL A 345 14.92 -16.49 -5.66
C VAL A 345 15.17 -17.96 -5.94
N ARG A 346 14.46 -18.84 -5.23
CA ARG A 346 14.33 -20.27 -5.56
C ARG A 346 12.87 -20.68 -5.46
N SER A 347 12.36 -21.35 -6.48
CA SER A 347 10.97 -21.81 -6.55
C SER A 347 10.56 -22.71 -5.37
N SER A 348 11.51 -23.45 -4.78
CA SER A 348 11.30 -24.32 -3.62
C SER A 348 10.94 -23.59 -2.31
N PHE A 349 11.16 -22.28 -2.23
CA PHE A 349 10.85 -21.45 -1.06
C PHE A 349 9.74 -20.45 -1.36
N SER A 350 8.71 -20.94 -2.07
CA SER A 350 7.52 -20.18 -2.41
C SER A 350 6.34 -20.53 -1.49
N TYR A 351 5.49 -19.55 -1.26
CA TYR A 351 4.33 -19.59 -0.38
C TYR A 351 3.14 -18.98 -1.11
N ALA A 352 1.91 -19.30 -0.73
CA ALA A 352 0.75 -18.69 -1.36
C ALA A 352 -0.41 -18.46 -0.40
N VAL A 353 -0.99 -17.27 -0.46
CA VAL A 353 -2.25 -16.91 0.19
C VAL A 353 -3.27 -16.56 -0.88
N GLY A 354 -4.52 -16.96 -0.69
CA GLY A 354 -5.57 -16.69 -1.65
C GLY A 354 -6.92 -16.50 -0.99
N TRP A 355 -7.73 -15.61 -1.54
CA TRP A 355 -9.08 -15.31 -1.02
C TRP A 355 -10.18 -15.73 -1.99
N SER A 356 -11.23 -16.41 -1.50
CA SER A 356 -12.38 -16.86 -2.30
C SER A 356 -11.94 -17.80 -3.43
N ASN A 357 -12.22 -17.50 -4.70
CA ASN A 357 -11.64 -18.21 -5.87
C ASN A 357 -10.11 -18.33 -5.80
N GLY A 358 -9.41 -17.32 -5.27
CA GLY A 358 -7.97 -17.41 -4.99
C GLY A 358 -7.63 -18.44 -3.89
N GLY A 359 -8.50 -18.62 -2.90
CA GLY A 359 -8.38 -19.65 -1.86
C GLY A 359 -8.46 -21.07 -2.43
N PHE A 360 -9.45 -21.33 -3.30
CA PHE A 360 -9.50 -22.56 -4.08
C PHE A 360 -8.23 -22.72 -4.94
N MET A 361 -7.77 -21.64 -5.57
CA MET A 361 -6.64 -21.68 -6.49
C MET A 361 -5.33 -22.04 -5.79
N VAL A 362 -5.07 -21.47 -4.60
CA VAL A 362 -3.83 -21.81 -3.85
C VAL A 362 -3.85 -23.24 -3.31
N MET A 363 -5.03 -23.83 -3.07
CA MET A 363 -5.11 -25.27 -2.78
C MET A 363 -4.85 -26.11 -4.03
N ASN A 364 -5.45 -25.76 -5.17
CA ASN A 364 -5.22 -26.46 -6.44
C ASN A 364 -3.73 -26.43 -6.86
N ALA A 365 -3.10 -25.25 -6.79
CA ALA A 365 -1.68 -25.05 -7.08
C ALA A 365 -0.75 -25.39 -5.89
N GLY A 366 -1.27 -25.93 -4.79
CA GLY A 366 -0.52 -26.09 -3.55
C GLY A 366 0.73 -26.97 -3.66
N HIS A 367 0.86 -27.78 -4.73
CA HIS A 367 2.07 -28.57 -4.99
C HIS A 367 3.28 -27.69 -5.35
N LEU A 368 3.07 -26.50 -5.92
CA LEU A 368 4.12 -25.52 -6.24
C LEU A 368 4.70 -24.85 -4.98
N PHE A 369 3.91 -24.77 -3.92
CA PHE A 369 4.23 -24.00 -2.73
C PHE A 369 4.62 -24.88 -1.55
N LYS A 370 5.47 -24.33 -0.68
CA LYS A 370 5.93 -24.96 0.55
C LYS A 370 4.85 -24.93 1.64
N ALA A 371 4.19 -23.79 1.79
CA ALA A 371 3.01 -23.65 2.62
C ALA A 371 1.99 -22.71 1.97
N ILE A 372 0.70 -22.92 2.29
CA ILE A 372 -0.40 -22.14 1.73
C ILE A 372 -1.36 -21.64 2.81
N SER A 373 -2.04 -20.53 2.52
CA SER A 373 -3.06 -19.92 3.38
C SER A 373 -4.35 -19.65 2.59
N PRO A 374 -5.23 -20.64 2.43
CA PRO A 374 -6.54 -20.44 1.81
C PRO A 374 -7.51 -19.67 2.74
N ILE A 375 -8.12 -18.62 2.23
CA ILE A 375 -9.10 -17.77 2.93
C ILE A 375 -10.45 -17.86 2.22
N SER A 376 -11.50 -18.31 2.91
CA SER A 376 -12.86 -18.43 2.36
C SER A 376 -12.94 -19.18 1.02
N GLY A 377 -12.14 -20.24 0.84
CA GLY A 377 -12.17 -21.07 -0.37
C GLY A 377 -11.31 -22.31 -0.17
N TYR A 378 -11.83 -23.49 -0.50
CA TYR A 378 -11.17 -24.75 -0.23
C TYR A 378 -11.65 -25.89 -1.15
N ILE A 379 -10.76 -26.82 -1.48
CA ILE A 379 -11.08 -28.05 -2.22
C ILE A 379 -11.16 -29.24 -1.26
N VAL A 380 -11.91 -30.28 -1.63
CA VAL A 380 -12.09 -31.50 -0.82
C VAL A 380 -11.20 -32.66 -1.28
N ASP A 381 -10.66 -32.58 -2.49
CA ASP A 381 -9.77 -33.58 -3.08
C ASP A 381 -8.33 -33.06 -3.13
N PHE A 382 -7.40 -33.83 -2.59
CA PHE A 382 -5.99 -33.48 -2.48
C PHE A 382 -5.08 -34.32 -3.38
N ASP A 383 -5.62 -35.07 -4.34
CA ASP A 383 -4.84 -35.99 -5.17
C ASP A 383 -3.70 -35.27 -5.92
N GLY A 384 -3.93 -34.04 -6.39
CA GLY A 384 -2.90 -33.19 -6.99
C GLY A 384 -1.78 -32.77 -6.03
N LEU A 385 -2.06 -32.70 -4.72
CA LEU A 385 -1.07 -32.40 -3.68
C LEU A 385 -0.27 -33.65 -3.26
N LYS A 386 -0.92 -34.82 -3.25
CA LYS A 386 -0.32 -36.10 -2.86
C LYS A 386 0.69 -36.62 -3.89
N ALA A 387 0.42 -36.42 -5.17
CA ALA A 387 1.24 -36.97 -6.27
C ALA A 387 2.73 -36.52 -6.20
N ASN A 388 3.02 -35.40 -5.54
CA ASN A 388 4.35 -34.83 -5.36
C ASN A 388 4.78 -34.67 -3.88
N ALA A 389 4.04 -35.27 -2.92
CA ALA A 389 4.28 -35.07 -1.49
C ALA A 389 5.46 -35.93 -0.97
N THR A 390 6.69 -35.53 -1.28
CA THR A 390 7.88 -36.06 -0.59
C THR A 390 8.20 -35.29 0.70
N VAL A 391 7.54 -34.13 0.92
CA VAL A 391 7.73 -33.25 2.08
C VAL A 391 6.37 -32.70 2.50
N GLY A 392 6.11 -32.61 3.82
CA GLY A 392 4.89 -32.00 4.36
C GLY A 392 4.65 -30.58 3.87
N LYS A 393 3.38 -30.17 3.87
CA LYS A 393 2.92 -28.86 3.38
C LYS A 393 2.27 -28.07 4.51
N GLY A 394 2.84 -26.92 4.84
CA GLY A 394 2.21 -26.03 5.80
C GLY A 394 0.85 -25.56 5.27
N ILE A 395 -0.19 -25.57 6.11
CA ILE A 395 -1.48 -24.98 5.76
C ILE A 395 -2.06 -24.14 6.90
N PHE A 396 -2.57 -22.97 6.53
CA PHE A 396 -3.25 -22.06 7.44
C PHE A 396 -4.61 -21.61 6.88
N PHE A 397 -5.66 -22.32 7.24
CA PHE A 397 -7.02 -22.02 6.78
C PHE A 397 -7.62 -20.83 7.53
N HIS A 398 -8.39 -20.01 6.82
CA HIS A 398 -9.23 -18.98 7.42
C HIS A 398 -10.64 -19.04 6.84
N HIS A 399 -11.65 -19.21 7.69
CA HIS A 399 -13.03 -19.36 7.21
C HIS A 399 -14.07 -18.81 8.18
N SER A 400 -15.01 -18.00 7.69
CA SER A 400 -16.13 -17.54 8.52
C SER A 400 -17.25 -18.58 8.58
N LEU A 401 -17.79 -18.82 9.76
CA LEU A 401 -18.88 -19.75 9.98
C LEU A 401 -20.18 -19.29 9.32
N ASP A 402 -20.35 -17.97 9.19
CA ASP A 402 -21.48 -17.30 8.54
C ASP A 402 -21.21 -16.87 7.08
N ASP A 403 -20.18 -17.39 6.42
CA ASP A 403 -19.84 -17.06 5.03
C ASP A 403 -20.99 -17.46 4.07
N PRO A 404 -21.68 -16.49 3.43
CA PRO A 404 -22.83 -16.79 2.59
C PRO A 404 -22.43 -17.16 1.15
N PHE A 405 -21.14 -17.04 0.79
CA PHE A 405 -20.64 -17.34 -0.56
C PHE A 405 -20.04 -18.74 -0.61
N VAL A 406 -19.18 -19.06 0.36
CA VAL A 406 -18.52 -20.36 0.51
C VAL A 406 -18.87 -20.91 1.89
N ARG A 407 -19.87 -21.80 1.94
CA ARG A 407 -20.38 -22.32 3.21
C ARG A 407 -19.30 -23.09 3.96
N SER A 408 -19.19 -22.83 5.26
CA SER A 408 -18.33 -23.59 6.17
C SER A 408 -18.68 -25.08 6.25
N THR A 409 -19.92 -25.45 5.92
CA THR A 409 -20.40 -26.84 5.87
C THR A 409 -20.08 -27.57 4.55
N GLY A 410 -19.66 -26.86 3.51
CA GLY A 410 -19.40 -27.41 2.17
C GLY A 410 -20.65 -27.80 1.37
N CYS A 411 -21.85 -27.66 1.94
CA CYS A 411 -23.10 -27.98 1.26
C CYS A 411 -23.50 -26.88 0.26
N CYS A 412 -22.96 -26.92 -0.96
CA CYS A 412 -23.31 -25.94 -2.00
C CYS A 412 -24.54 -26.32 -2.85
N ASN A 413 -24.93 -27.59 -2.86
CA ASN A 413 -26.01 -28.15 -3.70
C ASN A 413 -27.19 -28.74 -2.87
N ASP A 414 -27.29 -28.40 -1.58
CA ASP A 414 -28.37 -28.87 -0.72
C ASP A 414 -29.68 -28.12 -1.03
N PRO A 415 -30.80 -28.80 -1.39
CA PRO A 415 -32.08 -28.16 -1.70
C PRO A 415 -32.69 -27.35 -0.55
N ASP A 416 -32.36 -27.71 0.70
CA ASP A 416 -32.92 -27.10 1.90
C ASP A 416 -32.09 -25.89 2.39
N THR A 417 -30.98 -25.58 1.71
CA THR A 417 -30.14 -24.42 2.04
C THR A 417 -29.83 -23.55 0.82
N PRO A 418 -29.65 -22.22 0.97
CA PRO A 418 -29.24 -21.37 -0.15
C PRO A 418 -27.94 -21.84 -0.80
N ALA A 419 -27.91 -21.98 -2.12
CA ALA A 419 -26.73 -22.39 -2.88
C ALA A 419 -25.52 -21.47 -2.66
N CYS A 420 -24.32 -22.01 -2.82
CA CYS A 420 -23.09 -21.22 -2.84
C CYS A 420 -23.08 -20.25 -4.04
N CYS A 421 -22.33 -19.16 -3.93
CA CYS A 421 -22.26 -18.15 -4.99
C CYS A 421 -21.63 -18.72 -6.28
N CYS A 422 -21.86 -18.02 -7.39
CA CYS A 422 -20.86 -17.90 -8.46
C CYS A 422 -20.60 -19.22 -9.22
N GLY A 423 -21.49 -20.20 -9.07
CA GLY A 423 -21.34 -21.53 -9.68
C GLY A 423 -20.31 -22.41 -8.98
N ILE A 424 -20.00 -22.16 -7.69
CA ILE A 424 -19.17 -23.06 -6.90
C ILE A 424 -19.83 -24.43 -6.86
N PHE A 425 -19.06 -25.46 -7.21
CA PHE A 425 -19.52 -26.83 -7.25
C PHE A 425 -18.97 -27.61 -6.05
N ALA A 426 -19.85 -28.34 -5.37
CA ALA A 426 -19.45 -29.34 -4.38
C ALA A 426 -20.33 -30.57 -4.54
N GLU A 427 -19.73 -31.71 -4.91
CA GLU A 427 -20.46 -32.98 -5.04
C GLU A 427 -20.95 -33.50 -3.68
N ARG A 428 -20.16 -33.26 -2.63
CA ARG A 428 -20.42 -33.73 -1.26
C ARG A 428 -20.32 -32.57 -0.27
N CYS A 429 -21.17 -32.62 0.76
CA CYS A 429 -21.06 -31.77 1.93
C CYS A 429 -19.87 -32.19 2.80
N VAL A 430 -18.77 -31.45 2.74
CA VAL A 430 -17.63 -31.64 3.64
C VAL A 430 -17.32 -30.32 4.32
N SER A 431 -17.39 -30.30 5.65
CA SER A 431 -17.13 -29.07 6.40
C SER A 431 -15.66 -28.66 6.29
N ILE A 432 -15.37 -27.37 6.39
CA ILE A 432 -13.98 -26.87 6.39
C ILE A 432 -13.16 -27.50 7.53
N GLN A 433 -13.77 -27.79 8.67
CA GLN A 433 -13.09 -28.50 9.77
C GLN A 433 -12.73 -29.95 9.39
N ASP A 434 -13.56 -30.64 8.60
CA ASP A 434 -13.25 -31.98 8.14
C ASP A 434 -12.23 -31.96 7.00
N VAL A 435 -12.29 -30.97 6.10
CA VAL A 435 -11.23 -30.70 5.11
C VAL A 435 -9.88 -30.52 5.80
N MET A 436 -9.85 -29.72 6.87
CA MET A 436 -8.67 -29.49 7.70
C MET A 436 -8.14 -30.78 8.36
N LYS A 437 -9.02 -31.64 8.90
CA LYS A 437 -8.61 -32.95 9.46
C LYS A 437 -8.07 -33.87 8.38
N ASN A 438 -8.75 -33.94 7.23
CA ASN A 438 -8.33 -34.76 6.09
C ASN A 438 -6.98 -34.28 5.55
N PHE A 439 -6.73 -32.97 5.48
CA PHE A 439 -5.43 -32.44 5.09
C PHE A 439 -4.35 -32.87 6.11
N ALA A 440 -4.67 -32.79 7.41
CA ALA A 440 -3.78 -33.23 8.47
C ALA A 440 -3.38 -34.71 8.32
N THR A 441 -4.34 -35.59 8.03
CA THR A 441 -4.10 -37.04 7.90
C THR A 441 -3.43 -37.40 6.57
N GLU A 442 -3.96 -36.90 5.46
CA GLU A 442 -3.62 -37.34 4.11
C GLU A 442 -2.37 -36.65 3.54
N VAL A 443 -2.09 -35.41 3.96
CA VAL A 443 -0.96 -34.62 3.45
C VAL A 443 0.16 -34.52 4.49
N ASN A 444 -0.19 -34.29 5.77
CA ASN A 444 0.79 -33.98 6.81
C ASN A 444 1.00 -35.10 7.84
N ASN A 445 0.36 -36.26 7.68
CA ASN A 445 0.49 -37.43 8.55
C ASN A 445 0.33 -37.12 10.06
N CYS A 446 -0.55 -36.19 10.43
CA CYS A 446 -0.78 -35.74 11.79
C CYS A 446 -1.71 -36.69 12.60
N ASN A 447 -1.69 -37.99 12.27
CA ASN A 447 -2.48 -39.01 12.95
C ASN A 447 -2.03 -39.24 14.40
N ILE A 448 -2.95 -39.65 15.27
CA ILE A 448 -2.65 -40.11 16.63
C ILE A 448 -2.50 -41.64 16.61
N GLY A 449 -1.29 -42.20 16.74
CA GLY A 449 -1.10 -43.63 17.06
C GLY A 449 -0.71 -43.80 18.54
N GLU A 450 -1.11 -44.81 19.33
CA GLU A 450 -1.94 -46.02 19.18
C GLU A 450 -3.12 -45.98 20.20
N GLY A 451 -4.25 -46.64 19.88
CA GLY A 451 -5.38 -46.87 20.82
C GLY A 451 -6.74 -46.31 20.37
N HIS A 452 -6.74 -45.41 19.39
CA HIS A 452 -7.92 -44.88 18.72
C HIS A 452 -7.85 -45.17 17.21
N SER A 453 -8.97 -45.07 16.49
CA SER A 453 -9.03 -45.39 15.06
C SER A 453 -7.92 -44.64 14.30
N LYS A 454 -7.27 -45.29 13.32
CA LYS A 454 -6.14 -44.76 12.51
C LYS A 454 -6.42 -43.44 11.74
N SER A 455 -7.58 -42.83 11.96
CA SER A 455 -8.11 -41.62 11.32
C SER A 455 -8.32 -40.44 12.29
N ASP A 456 -8.06 -40.59 13.59
CA ASP A 456 -8.34 -39.54 14.56
C ASP A 456 -7.21 -38.50 14.61
N VAL A 457 -7.57 -37.24 14.35
CA VAL A 457 -6.69 -36.05 14.44
C VAL A 457 -7.07 -35.25 15.68
N ARG A 458 -6.08 -34.91 16.50
CA ARG A 458 -6.27 -34.03 17.67
C ARG A 458 -6.18 -32.58 17.20
N LEU A 459 -7.29 -31.85 17.33
CA LEU A 459 -7.33 -30.40 17.14
C LEU A 459 -7.21 -29.72 18.50
N GLU A 460 -6.14 -28.95 18.70
CA GLU A 460 -5.93 -28.17 19.91
C GLU A 460 -6.22 -26.70 19.63
N GLU A 461 -6.98 -26.06 20.52
CA GLU A 461 -7.17 -24.62 20.48
C GLU A 461 -5.81 -23.93 20.66
N SER A 462 -5.34 -23.24 19.62
CA SER A 462 -4.03 -22.60 19.59
C SER A 462 -4.11 -21.09 19.78
N PHE A 463 -5.27 -20.49 19.50
CA PHE A 463 -5.50 -19.07 19.65
C PHE A 463 -6.99 -18.77 19.80
N VAL A 464 -7.34 -17.82 20.67
CA VAL A 464 -8.71 -17.31 20.83
C VAL A 464 -8.68 -15.80 20.95
N ASP A 465 -9.55 -15.15 20.18
CA ASP A 465 -9.91 -13.75 20.31
C ASP A 465 -11.43 -13.63 20.43
N THR A 466 -11.91 -13.59 21.66
CA THR A 466 -13.35 -13.51 21.96
C THR A 466 -13.98 -12.19 21.53
N GLN A 467 -13.20 -11.11 21.40
CA GLN A 467 -13.73 -9.80 20.98
C GLN A 467 -14.01 -9.77 19.49
N ARG A 468 -13.16 -10.44 18.70
CA ARG A 468 -13.31 -10.55 17.24
C ARG A 468 -14.01 -11.84 16.80
N GLY A 469 -14.40 -12.70 17.74
CA GLY A 469 -15.05 -13.99 17.45
C GLY A 469 -14.15 -14.92 16.64
N ILE A 470 -12.86 -14.99 16.97
CA ILE A 470 -11.88 -15.81 16.23
C ILE A 470 -11.40 -16.94 17.15
N THR A 471 -11.48 -18.18 16.66
CA THR A 471 -10.90 -19.34 17.34
C THR A 471 -10.07 -20.12 16.34
N CYS A 472 -8.81 -20.38 16.67
CA CYS A 472 -7.92 -21.17 15.84
C CYS A 472 -7.57 -22.50 16.48
N PHE A 473 -7.50 -23.53 15.65
CA PHE A 473 -7.18 -24.90 16.01
C PHE A 473 -5.97 -25.36 15.21
N THR A 474 -4.99 -25.95 15.89
CA THR A 474 -3.82 -26.56 15.28
C THR A 474 -3.89 -28.06 15.47
N SER A 475 -3.59 -28.84 14.43
CA SER A 475 -3.39 -30.28 14.63
C SER A 475 -1.98 -30.54 15.13
N SER A 476 -1.85 -31.10 16.33
CA SER A 476 -0.56 -31.44 16.92
C SER A 476 -0.46 -32.95 17.12
N SER A 477 0.52 -33.57 16.47
CA SER A 477 0.91 -34.96 16.73
C SER A 477 2.41 -35.13 16.51
N ARG A 478 3.01 -36.15 17.12
CA ARG A 478 4.44 -36.45 16.94
C ARG A 478 4.81 -36.83 15.51
N SER A 479 3.84 -37.29 14.72
CA SER A 479 4.03 -37.69 13.32
C SER A 479 3.72 -36.58 12.33
N CYS A 480 3.21 -35.44 12.80
CA CYS A 480 2.84 -34.31 11.96
C CYS A 480 4.10 -33.68 11.34
N VAL A 481 4.20 -33.69 10.00
CA VAL A 481 5.42 -33.29 9.28
C VAL A 481 5.44 -31.81 8.88
N ALA A 482 4.33 -31.10 9.02
CA ALA A 482 4.23 -29.66 8.76
C ALA A 482 3.08 -29.05 9.58
N ASN A 483 3.11 -27.72 9.72
CA ASN A 483 2.08 -26.99 10.43
C ASN A 483 0.73 -27.10 9.70
N ASN A 484 -0.31 -27.43 10.45
CA ASN A 484 -1.66 -27.52 9.94
C ASN A 484 -2.54 -26.80 10.97
N THR A 485 -3.04 -25.62 10.59
CA THR A 485 -3.85 -24.74 11.43
C THR A 485 -5.09 -24.24 10.68
N ILE A 486 -6.20 -24.05 11.39
CA ILE A 486 -7.40 -23.38 10.90
C ILE A 486 -7.83 -22.29 11.89
N CYS A 487 -8.20 -21.11 11.41
CA CYS A 487 -8.94 -20.11 12.17
C CYS A 487 -10.39 -20.01 11.67
N LEU A 488 -11.32 -20.17 12.59
CA LEU A 488 -12.75 -19.99 12.37
C LEU A 488 -13.20 -18.64 12.92
N TYR A 489 -14.06 -17.97 12.18
CA TYR A 489 -14.57 -16.64 12.50
C TYR A 489 -16.09 -16.73 12.68
N GLU A 490 -16.65 -16.17 13.75
CA GLU A 490 -18.09 -16.28 14.02
C GLU A 490 -18.92 -15.40 13.06
N HIS A 491 -18.47 -14.17 12.83
CA HIS A 491 -19.27 -13.11 12.21
C HIS A 491 -18.48 -12.23 11.21
N SER A 492 -17.76 -12.85 10.29
CA SER A 492 -16.94 -12.14 9.28
C SER A 492 -17.48 -12.24 7.84
N GLY A 493 -18.60 -12.92 7.63
CA GLY A 493 -19.20 -13.12 6.30
C GLY A 493 -18.17 -13.69 5.32
N HIS A 494 -18.00 -13.07 4.16
CA HIS A 494 -17.01 -13.49 3.16
C HIS A 494 -15.71 -12.66 3.20
N PHE A 495 -15.48 -11.88 4.27
CA PHE A 495 -14.39 -10.88 4.35
C PHE A 495 -14.43 -9.81 3.24
N ASN A 496 -15.59 -9.54 2.65
CA ASN A 496 -15.73 -8.59 1.53
C ASN A 496 -16.24 -7.20 1.94
N ILE A 497 -16.70 -7.01 3.18
CA ILE A 497 -17.33 -5.76 3.62
C ILE A 497 -16.52 -5.12 4.76
N PRO A 498 -16.07 -3.86 4.63
CA PRO A 498 -16.21 -2.99 3.45
C PRO A 498 -15.24 -3.33 2.31
N SER A 499 -14.19 -4.10 2.59
CA SER A 499 -13.22 -4.64 1.63
C SER A 499 -12.32 -5.66 2.35
N PHE A 500 -11.63 -6.52 1.61
CA PHE A 500 -10.71 -7.53 2.18
C PHE A 500 -9.72 -6.97 3.19
N GLY A 501 -8.99 -5.92 2.84
CA GLY A 501 -7.93 -5.37 3.71
C GLY A 501 -8.42 -4.76 5.03
N VAL A 502 -9.73 -4.54 5.18
CA VAL A 502 -10.35 -4.08 6.43
C VAL A 502 -11.02 -5.24 7.16
N ALA A 503 -11.68 -6.13 6.41
CA ALA A 503 -12.49 -7.20 6.96
C ALA A 503 -11.66 -8.40 7.43
N PHE A 504 -10.57 -8.73 6.74
CA PHE A 504 -9.70 -9.84 7.12
C PHE A 504 -8.63 -9.39 8.12
N PRO A 505 -8.66 -9.85 9.38
CA PRO A 505 -7.88 -9.24 10.45
C PRO A 505 -6.53 -9.95 10.71
N MET A 506 -6.15 -10.93 9.88
CA MET A 506 -5.00 -11.82 10.13
C MET A 506 -3.90 -11.77 9.06
N VAL A 507 -3.82 -10.67 8.31
CA VAL A 507 -2.81 -10.51 7.25
C VAL A 507 -1.38 -10.66 7.78
N GLU A 508 -1.04 -10.05 8.92
CA GLU A 508 0.29 -10.20 9.53
C GLU A 508 0.55 -11.65 9.95
N GLN A 509 -0.46 -12.33 10.53
CA GLN A 509 -0.32 -13.71 11.02
C GLN A 509 -0.09 -14.69 9.88
N VAL A 510 -0.66 -14.45 8.69
CA VAL A 510 -0.36 -15.22 7.49
C VAL A 510 1.11 -15.04 7.07
N MET A 511 1.63 -13.81 7.13
CA MET A 511 3.04 -13.53 6.82
C MET A 511 3.99 -14.12 7.87
N ASP A 512 3.62 -14.05 9.16
CA ASP A 512 4.35 -14.71 10.25
C ASP A 512 4.40 -16.23 10.06
N PHE A 513 3.29 -16.82 9.62
CA PHE A 513 3.19 -18.24 9.34
C PHE A 513 4.18 -18.66 8.24
N PHE A 514 4.20 -17.95 7.11
CA PHE A 514 5.16 -18.23 6.03
C PHE A 514 6.60 -17.97 6.43
N ALA A 515 6.88 -16.86 7.12
CA ALA A 515 8.24 -16.52 7.55
C ALA A 515 8.80 -17.51 8.59
N ARG A 516 7.94 -18.01 9.48
CA ARG A 516 8.32 -19.06 10.43
C ARG A 516 8.65 -20.37 9.72
N ASP A 517 7.78 -20.82 8.82
CA ASP A 517 8.03 -22.03 8.03
C ASP A 517 9.35 -21.91 7.25
N ALA A 518 9.55 -20.77 6.57
CA ALA A 518 10.79 -20.43 5.89
C ALA A 518 12.03 -20.57 6.78
N CYS A 519 11.98 -19.99 7.97
CA CYS A 519 13.10 -20.02 8.91
C CYS A 519 13.41 -21.42 9.46
N GLU A 520 12.37 -22.19 9.77
CA GLU A 520 12.51 -23.45 10.50
C GLU A 520 12.91 -24.64 9.61
N ILE A 521 12.77 -24.54 8.28
CA ILE A 521 13.13 -25.61 7.31
C ILE A 521 14.54 -26.18 7.53
N ASN A 522 15.53 -25.32 7.77
CA ASN A 522 16.92 -25.71 8.04
C ASN A 522 17.32 -25.50 9.50
N SER A 523 16.38 -25.72 10.43
CA SER A 523 16.58 -25.58 11.88
C SER A 523 16.95 -24.16 12.33
N GLY A 524 16.53 -23.13 11.58
CA GLY A 524 16.59 -21.75 12.03
C GLY A 524 15.64 -21.50 13.20
N LEU A 525 15.88 -20.43 13.95
CA LEU A 525 15.04 -20.01 15.06
C LEU A 525 14.34 -18.69 14.73
N TRP A 526 13.02 -18.75 14.57
CA TRP A 526 12.22 -17.57 14.25
C TRP A 526 11.96 -16.70 15.48
N ASN A 527 12.26 -15.41 15.37
CA ASN A 527 11.97 -14.41 16.38
C ASN A 527 10.73 -13.59 16.00
N ASN A 528 9.59 -13.88 16.64
CA ASN A 528 8.32 -13.19 16.37
C ASN A 528 8.33 -11.68 16.66
N GLN A 529 9.17 -11.21 17.60
CA GLN A 529 9.22 -9.78 17.95
C GLN A 529 10.01 -8.97 16.93
N ARG A 530 11.13 -9.54 16.46
CA ARG A 530 12.02 -8.87 15.49
C ARG A 530 11.67 -9.17 14.04
N LYS A 531 10.87 -10.21 13.79
CA LYS A 531 10.60 -10.77 12.45
C LYS A 531 11.90 -11.18 11.75
N GLU A 532 12.74 -11.89 12.49
CA GLU A 532 14.08 -12.29 12.05
C GLU A 532 14.30 -13.78 12.28
N CYS A 533 14.97 -14.42 11.32
CA CYS A 533 15.46 -15.78 11.47
C CYS A 533 16.91 -15.79 11.97
N VAL A 534 17.20 -16.69 12.92
CA VAL A 534 18.56 -16.91 13.43
C VAL A 534 19.05 -18.29 13.02
N CYS A 535 20.09 -18.34 12.18
CA CYS A 535 20.68 -19.60 11.72
C CYS A 535 21.61 -20.19 12.77
N ARG A 536 21.43 -21.49 13.06
CA ARG A 536 22.32 -22.23 13.95
C ARG A 536 23.61 -22.57 13.19
N ARG A 537 24.77 -22.26 13.74
CA ARG A 537 26.08 -22.55 13.10
C ARG A 537 26.23 -24.02 12.72
N GLU A 538 25.69 -24.92 13.54
CA GLU A 538 25.76 -26.37 13.35
C GLU A 538 24.93 -26.87 12.16
N SER A 539 23.93 -26.12 11.68
CA SER A 539 23.12 -26.55 10.54
C SER A 539 23.89 -26.42 9.21
N GLY A 540 24.94 -25.60 9.16
CA GLY A 540 25.69 -25.32 7.93
C GLY A 540 24.95 -24.42 6.94
N TYR A 541 23.88 -23.74 7.39
CA TYR A 541 23.09 -22.82 6.59
C TYR A 541 23.18 -21.37 7.10
N GLY A 542 23.00 -20.41 6.19
CA GLY A 542 23.08 -18.97 6.40
C GLY A 542 22.11 -18.19 5.49
N GLY A 543 22.34 -16.89 5.38
CA GLY A 543 21.40 -15.97 4.72
C GLY A 543 20.24 -15.56 5.62
N THR A 544 19.35 -14.72 5.09
CA THR A 544 18.25 -14.10 5.83
C THR A 544 17.29 -15.11 6.47
N TYR A 545 17.08 -16.25 5.81
CA TYR A 545 16.15 -17.30 6.21
C TYR A 545 16.80 -18.68 6.38
N CYS A 546 18.13 -18.75 6.46
CA CYS A 546 18.86 -20.02 6.60
C CYS A 546 18.64 -20.99 5.42
N PHE A 547 18.46 -20.47 4.21
CA PHE A 547 18.26 -21.29 3.01
C PHE A 547 19.57 -21.70 2.34
N ASP A 548 20.63 -20.91 2.52
CA ASP A 548 21.83 -21.02 1.72
C ASP A 548 22.93 -21.75 2.48
N ARG A 549 23.62 -22.70 1.84
CA ARG A 549 24.72 -23.43 2.49
C ARG A 549 25.92 -22.51 2.67
N VAL A 550 26.44 -22.44 3.89
CA VAL A 550 27.69 -21.73 4.17
C VAL A 550 28.84 -22.65 3.78
N GLY A 551 29.72 -22.18 2.90
CA GLY A 551 30.93 -22.92 2.54
C GLY A 551 31.78 -23.21 3.78
N TYR A 552 31.96 -24.49 4.11
CA TYR A 552 32.95 -24.91 5.11
C TYR A 552 34.34 -24.56 4.57
N ALA A 553 34.91 -23.42 4.99
CA ALA A 553 36.36 -23.30 5.00
C ALA A 553 36.86 -24.36 6.00
N GLY A 554 37.47 -25.42 5.48
CA GLY A 554 38.16 -26.41 6.31
C GLY A 554 39.21 -25.75 7.21
N PRO A 555 39.73 -26.47 8.22
CA PRO A 555 40.57 -25.87 9.26
C PRO A 555 41.88 -25.35 8.65
N THR A 556 41.93 -24.05 8.33
CA THR A 556 43.17 -23.38 7.99
C THR A 556 43.87 -22.97 9.27
N ASN A 557 44.91 -23.73 9.58
CA ASN A 557 46.06 -23.48 10.43
C ASN A 557 46.09 -22.20 11.30
N GLU A 558 46.38 -22.45 12.57
CA GLU A 558 46.91 -21.50 13.56
C GLU A 558 47.89 -20.47 13.00
N LYS A 559 47.60 -19.19 13.32
CA LYS A 559 48.48 -18.16 13.91
C LYS A 559 47.86 -16.80 13.55
N SER A 560 47.17 -16.14 14.47
CA SER A 560 47.84 -15.38 15.53
C SER A 560 46.92 -15.20 16.72
N THR A 561 47.33 -15.76 17.86
CA THR A 561 46.89 -15.37 19.19
C THR A 561 47.11 -13.87 19.40
N MET A 562 46.02 -13.12 19.58
CA MET A 562 46.04 -11.92 20.41
C MET A 562 44.99 -12.11 21.50
N GLN A 563 45.48 -12.23 22.73
CA GLN A 563 44.69 -12.47 23.92
C GLN A 563 43.63 -11.38 24.11
N LEU A 564 42.40 -11.81 24.35
CA LEU A 564 41.35 -10.98 24.92
C LEU A 564 41.69 -10.80 26.42
N SER A 565 42.31 -9.66 26.76
CA SER A 565 42.34 -9.18 28.15
C SER A 565 41.14 -8.24 28.36
N ASP A 566 40.42 -8.47 29.45
CA ASP A 566 39.28 -7.66 29.90
C ASP A 566 39.58 -6.15 29.81
N VAL A 567 38.88 -5.46 28.92
CA VAL A 567 38.80 -4.00 28.95
C VAL A 567 37.58 -3.66 29.81
N GLU A 568 37.82 -3.46 31.10
CA GLU A 568 36.93 -2.63 31.92
C GLU A 568 36.78 -1.27 31.25
N VAL A 569 35.55 -0.97 30.82
CA VAL A 569 35.20 0.37 30.32
C VAL A 569 35.25 1.33 31.51
N VAL A 570 36.40 1.98 31.69
CA VAL A 570 36.56 3.14 32.57
C VAL A 570 35.77 4.30 31.94
N VAL A 571 34.51 4.42 32.33
CA VAL A 571 33.70 5.62 32.04
C VAL A 571 34.33 6.77 32.82
N SER A 572 35.01 7.67 32.10
CA SER A 572 35.67 8.83 32.68
C SER A 572 34.72 9.64 33.59
N SER A 573 35.16 9.83 34.84
CA SER A 573 34.44 10.40 35.98
C SER A 573 34.16 11.92 35.88
N TRP A 574 34.07 12.50 34.68
CA TRP A 574 33.90 13.95 34.49
C TRP A 574 32.47 14.37 34.10
N TRP A 575 31.60 13.43 33.70
CA TRP A 575 30.24 13.74 33.22
C TRP A 575 29.14 13.69 34.30
N ARG A 576 29.42 13.09 35.47
CA ARG A 576 28.45 12.93 36.56
C ARG A 576 28.04 14.25 37.26
N PRO A 577 28.90 15.25 37.49
CA PRO A 577 28.45 16.50 38.13
C PRO A 577 27.64 17.40 37.17
N ILE A 578 27.95 17.38 35.87
CA ILE A 578 27.25 18.19 34.86
C ILE A 578 25.80 17.73 34.67
N TYR A 579 25.58 16.41 34.60
CA TYR A 579 24.23 15.85 34.48
C TYR A 579 23.37 16.13 35.73
N LYS A 580 23.95 16.09 36.93
CA LYS A 580 23.22 16.40 38.16
C LYS A 580 22.86 17.89 38.27
N ALA A 581 23.75 18.78 37.84
CA ALA A 581 23.47 20.22 37.80
C ALA A 581 22.37 20.56 36.78
N ALA A 582 22.39 19.93 35.59
CA ALA A 582 21.37 20.12 34.56
C ALA A 582 19.97 19.66 35.04
N ILE A 583 19.89 18.50 35.70
CA ILE A 583 18.64 17.99 36.27
C ILE A 583 18.14 18.92 37.38
N LEU A 584 19.03 19.42 38.25
CA LEU A 584 18.64 20.36 39.31
C LEU A 584 18.09 21.68 38.75
N ILE A 585 18.71 22.22 37.70
CA ILE A 585 18.24 23.45 37.03
C ILE A 585 16.85 23.23 36.41
N ILE A 586 16.62 22.08 35.77
CA ILE A 586 15.31 21.74 35.20
C ILE A 586 14.25 21.62 36.31
N VAL A 587 14.57 20.95 37.42
CA VAL A 587 13.64 20.81 38.55
C VAL A 587 13.31 22.17 39.18
N VAL A 588 14.31 23.04 39.38
CA VAL A 588 14.10 24.40 39.91
C VAL A 588 13.27 25.24 38.94
N ALA A 589 13.53 25.16 37.64
CA ALA A 589 12.74 25.89 36.63
C ALA A 589 11.27 25.43 36.62
N VAL A 590 11.02 24.12 36.71
CA VAL A 590 9.66 23.56 36.79
C VAL A 590 8.96 24.02 38.07
N LEU A 591 9.64 24.01 39.21
CA LEU A 591 9.08 24.49 40.48
C LEU A 591 8.81 26.00 40.46
N CYS A 592 9.67 26.81 39.84
CA CYS A 592 9.43 28.24 39.63
C CYS A 592 8.19 28.50 38.75
N VAL A 593 8.03 27.76 37.65
CA VAL A 593 6.84 27.86 36.79
C VAL A 593 5.58 27.45 37.53
N PHE A 594 5.66 26.41 38.37
CA PHE A 594 4.54 25.96 39.19
C PHE A 594 4.13 27.00 40.24
N ARG A 595 5.12 27.63 40.89
CA ARG A 595 4.90 28.69 41.88
C ARG A 595 4.28 29.95 41.25
N LEU A 596 4.80 30.39 40.09
CA LEU A 596 4.23 31.50 39.32
C LEU A 596 2.79 31.23 38.85
N ARG A 597 2.44 29.97 38.54
CA ARG A 597 1.06 29.58 38.21
C ARG A 597 0.14 29.58 39.43
N MET A 598 0.64 29.21 40.60
CA MET A 598 -0.14 29.27 41.84
C MET A 598 -0.40 30.71 42.29
N ASP A 599 0.60 31.59 42.21
CA ASP A 599 0.45 33.00 42.58
C ASP A 599 -0.53 33.74 41.65
N ARG A 600 -0.57 33.38 40.34
CA ARG A 600 -1.57 33.89 39.40
C ARG A 600 -3.00 33.39 39.66
N ARG A 601 -3.18 32.24 40.33
CA ARG A 601 -4.51 31.75 40.72
C ARG A 601 -5.03 32.49 41.94
N LYS A 602 -4.17 32.74 42.95
CA LYS A 602 -4.54 33.51 44.14
C LYS A 602 -4.97 34.95 43.81
N LEU A 603 -4.31 35.61 42.85
CA LEU A 603 -4.72 36.94 42.40
C LEU A 603 -6.06 36.97 41.65
N LYS A 604 -6.47 35.87 41.01
CA LYS A 604 -7.77 35.77 40.35
C LYS A 604 -8.92 35.53 41.34
N ASP A 605 -8.67 34.75 42.37
CA ASP A 605 -9.68 34.45 43.40
C ASP A 605 -9.94 35.66 44.32
N GLU A 606 -8.99 36.60 44.46
CA GLU A 606 -9.19 37.85 45.23
C GLU A 606 -9.96 38.93 44.45
N ASP A 607 -9.86 38.95 43.11
CA ASP A 607 -10.61 39.90 42.26
C ASP A 607 -12.10 39.49 42.13
N GLU A 608 -12.42 38.19 42.12
CA GLU A 608 -13.80 37.67 42.01
C GLU A 608 -14.63 37.83 43.31
N ILE A 609 -13.99 37.99 44.47
CA ILE A 609 -14.68 38.17 45.76
C ILE A 609 -15.05 39.65 46.03
N SER A 610 -14.52 40.60 45.26
CA SER A 610 -14.78 42.05 45.46
C SER A 610 -15.94 42.64 44.63
N SER A 611 -16.51 41.86 43.69
CA SER A 611 -17.54 42.37 42.75
C SER A 611 -18.99 41.94 43.04
N GLU A 612 -19.28 41.25 44.16
CA GLU A 612 -20.61 40.69 44.45
C GLU A 612 -21.32 41.31 45.68
N SER A 613 -21.19 42.64 45.89
CA SER A 613 -22.05 43.40 46.81
C SER A 613 -22.53 44.69 46.15
N GLY A 614 -23.71 44.66 45.52
CA GLY A 614 -24.31 45.80 44.84
C GLY A 614 -25.76 45.57 44.40
N GLU A 615 -26.66 45.47 45.38
CA GLU A 615 -28.03 45.99 45.42
C GLU A 615 -28.90 45.95 44.13
N LYS A 616 -29.89 45.04 44.10
CA LYS A 616 -31.05 45.06 43.19
C LYS A 616 -32.20 45.85 43.83
N VAL A 617 -32.62 46.94 43.18
CA VAL A 617 -33.92 47.59 43.40
C VAL A 617 -34.88 47.13 42.31
N GLU A 618 -36.06 46.65 42.71
CA GLU A 618 -37.20 46.31 41.85
C GLU A 618 -37.77 47.53 41.12
N LEU A 619 -38.27 47.34 39.90
CA LEU A 619 -39.55 47.91 39.44
C LEU A 619 -40.05 47.24 38.14
N VAL A 620 -41.17 46.56 38.32
CA VAL A 620 -42.30 46.22 37.43
C VAL A 620 -42.42 47.06 36.15
N ASP A 621 -42.61 46.46 34.97
CA ASP A 621 -43.95 46.26 34.36
C ASP A 621 -43.93 45.73 32.91
N SER A 622 -44.98 44.97 32.64
CA SER A 622 -45.81 44.83 31.43
C SER A 622 -45.30 44.26 30.09
N THR A 623 -46.00 43.18 29.74
CA THR A 623 -46.75 42.95 28.47
C THR A 623 -46.13 42.15 27.31
N THR A 624 -46.54 40.87 27.28
CA THR A 624 -47.54 40.32 26.33
C THR A 624 -47.16 40.00 24.86
N ARG A 625 -47.49 38.73 24.52
CA ARG A 625 -47.90 38.12 23.22
C ARG A 625 -46.81 37.67 22.24
N ARG A 626 -46.74 36.34 22.01
CA ARG A 626 -47.32 35.56 20.87
C ARG A 626 -46.58 35.83 19.54
N GLY A 627 -46.18 34.84 18.75
CA GLY A 627 -46.40 33.40 18.80
C GLY A 627 -45.96 32.75 17.48
N LEU A 628 -46.25 31.45 17.40
CA LEU A 628 -46.03 30.48 16.31
C LEU A 628 -44.62 29.92 16.15
#